data_AF-A0A3C1DQ90-F1
#
_entry.id   AF-A0A3C1DQ90-F1
#
_cell.length_a   1.000
_cell.length_b   1.000
_cell.length_c   1.000
_cell.angle_alpha   90.00
_cell.angle_beta   90.00
_cell.angle_gamma   90.00
#
_symmetry.space_group_name_H-M   'P 1'
#
loop_
_entity.id
_entity.type
_entity.pdbx_description
1 polymer ?
#
loop_
_entity_poly.entity_id
_entity_poly.type
_entity_poly.pdbx_seq_one_letter_code
_entity_poly.pdbx_strand_id
1 'polypeptide(L)' 'AEGIETQEQWSMLLADGCEYGQGFLFSRPLSGARIPEYIRRSHLSLVDWESAAN' A
#
# COMPACT_ATOMS: atom_id res chain seq x y z
N ALA A 1 6.53 8.25 0.95
CA ALA A 1 6.98 8.86 -0.32
C ALA A 1 5.98 8.58 -1.43
N GLU A 2 5.86 9.48 -2.40
CA GLU A 2 4.94 9.36 -3.55
C GLU A 2 5.73 9.21 -4.86
N GLY A 3 5.13 8.60 -5.87
CA GLY A 3 5.73 8.43 -7.21
C GLY A 3 6.68 7.25 -7.35
N ILE A 4 6.51 6.19 -6.56
CA ILE A 4 7.38 4.99 -6.60
C ILE A 4 6.98 4.09 -7.76
N GLU A 5 7.89 3.91 -8.71
CA GLU A 5 7.67 3.14 -9.94
C GLU A 5 8.57 1.90 -10.04
N THR A 6 9.72 1.88 -9.35
CA THR A 6 10.68 0.77 -9.40
C THR A 6 11.06 0.22 -8.03
N GLN A 7 11.48 -1.05 -8.00
CA GLN A 7 11.91 -1.72 -6.77
C GLN A 7 13.13 -1.03 -6.14
N GLU A 8 14.02 -0.47 -6.95
CA GLU A 8 15.21 0.25 -6.50
C GLU A 8 14.84 1.52 -5.74
N GLN A 9 13.85 2.28 -6.23
CA GLN A 9 13.31 3.45 -5.53
C GLN A 9 12.72 3.05 -4.18
N TRP A 10 11.97 1.96 -4.12
CA TRP A 10 11.40 1.46 -2.86
C TRP A 10 12.47 1.02 -1.86
N SER A 11 13.47 0.27 -2.33
CA SER A 11 14.58 -0.19 -1.48
C SER A 11 15.38 0.97 -0.88
N MET A 12 15.61 2.04 -1.65
CA MET A 12 16.28 3.25 -1.14
C MET A 12 15.45 3.94 -0.05
N LEU A 13 14.15 4.11 -0.28
CA LEU A 13 13.24 4.72 0.69
C LEU A 13 13.16 3.93 2.00
N LEU A 14 13.13 2.60 1.93
CA LEU A 14 13.19 1.74 3.12
C LEU A 14 14.51 1.91 3.89
N ALA A 15 15.64 1.99 3.17
CA ALA A 15 16.95 2.21 3.80
C ALA A 15 17.04 3.57 4.52
N ASP A 16 16.33 4.58 4.01
CA ASP A 16 16.22 5.91 4.60
C ASP A 16 15.16 6.00 5.72
N GLY A 17 14.50 4.89 6.06
CA GLY A 17 13.50 4.83 7.13
C GLY A 17 12.10 5.32 6.72
N CYS A 18 11.80 5.40 5.43
CA CYS A 18 10.46 5.73 4.95
C CYS A 18 9.55 4.50 4.99
N GLU A 19 8.59 4.50 5.91
CA GLU A 19 7.71 3.35 6.17
C GLU A 19 6.45 3.31 5.28
N TYR A 20 6.12 4.42 4.61
CA TYR A 20 4.90 4.56 3.80
C TYR A 20 5.24 4.97 2.37
N GLY A 21 4.59 4.32 1.39
CA GLY A 21 4.84 4.53 -0.02
C GLY A 21 3.58 4.49 -0.88
N GLN A 22 3.54 5.35 -1.91
CA GLN A 22 2.54 5.30 -2.97
C GLN A 22 3.23 5.39 -4.34
N GLY A 23 2.76 4.60 -5.30
CA GLY A 23 3.19 4.69 -6.68
C GLY A 23 2.79 3.48 -7.52
N PHE A 24 3.09 3.53 -8.81
CA PHE A 24 2.68 2.51 -9.78
C PHE A 24 3.38 1.17 -9.59
N LEU A 25 4.48 1.11 -8.83
CA LEU A 25 5.08 -0.13 -8.37
C LEU A 25 4.06 -0.97 -7.57
N PHE A 26 3.24 -0.33 -6.74
CA PHE A 26 2.26 -1.00 -5.88
C PHE A 26 0.90 -1.13 -6.56
N SER A 27 0.41 -0.04 -7.14
CA SER A 27 -0.88 -0.01 -7.81
C SER A 27 -1.03 1.16 -8.76
N ARG A 28 -1.69 0.94 -9.89
CA ARG A 28 -2.25 2.04 -10.68
C ARG A 28 -3.49 2.61 -9.98
N PRO A 29 -3.87 3.89 -10.23
CA PRO A 29 -5.09 4.47 -9.68
C PRO A 29 -6.31 3.60 -10.00
N LEU A 30 -7.11 3.35 -8.97
CA LEU A 30 -8.31 2.53 -9.06
C LEU A 30 -9.54 3.42 -8.95
N SER A 31 -10.60 3.08 -9.67
CA SER A 31 -11.92 3.62 -9.33
C SER A 31 -12.36 3.07 -7.97
N GLY A 32 -13.15 3.85 -7.23
CA GLY A 32 -13.61 3.45 -5.90
C GLY A 32 -14.29 2.07 -5.88
N ALA A 33 -15.06 1.75 -6.93
CA ALA A 33 -15.72 0.46 -7.08
C ALA A 33 -14.76 -0.76 -7.14
N ARG A 34 -13.49 -0.56 -7.50
CA ARG A 34 -12.48 -1.63 -7.57
C ARG A 34 -11.72 -1.84 -6.27
N ILE A 35 -11.80 -0.90 -5.32
CA ILE A 35 -11.06 -1.00 -4.05
C ILE A 35 -11.40 -2.29 -3.28
N PRO A 36 -12.68 -2.69 -3.10
CA PRO A 36 -13.01 -3.90 -2.34
C PRO A 36 -12.45 -5.19 -2.95
N GLU A 37 -12.40 -5.27 -4.28
CA GLU A 37 -11.77 -6.40 -4.97
C GLU A 37 -10.25 -6.37 -4.82
N TYR A 38 -9.63 -5.21 -4.99
CA TYR A 38 -8.19 -5.04 -4.87
C TYR A 38 -7.69 -5.41 -3.47
N ILE A 39 -8.40 -4.99 -2.42
CA ILE A 39 -8.12 -5.36 -1.03
C ILE A 39 -8.25 -6.87 -0.84
N ARG A 40 -9.33 -7.51 -1.33
CA ARG A 40 -9.51 -8.97 -1.19
C ARG A 40 -8.43 -9.80 -1.89
N ARG A 41 -7.86 -9.31 -3.00
CA ARG A 41 -6.80 -9.99 -3.76
C ARG A 41 -5.41 -9.74 -3.21
N SER A 42 -5.22 -8.67 -2.45
CA SER A 42 -3.91 -8.34 -1.89
C SER A 42 -3.69 -9.14 -0.61
N HIS A 43 -2.44 -9.46 -0.30
CA HIS A 43 -2.07 -10.13 0.96
C HIS A 43 -2.11 -9.16 2.16
N LEU A 44 -2.96 -8.13 2.08
CA LEU A 44 -3.18 -7.18 3.16
C LEU A 44 -4.01 -7.88 4.22
N SER A 45 -3.49 -7.96 5.45
CA SER A 45 -4.32 -8.33 6.60
C SER A 45 -5.23 -7.15 6.91
N LEU A 46 -6.53 -7.34 6.71
CA LEU A 46 -7.51 -6.42 7.28
C LEU A 46 -7.43 -6.56 8.79
N VAL A 47 -6.98 -5.50 9.46
CA VAL A 47 -7.13 -5.38 10.91
C VAL A 47 -8.56 -4.97 11.19
N ASP A 48 -9.26 -5.76 11.99
CA ASP A 48 -10.62 -5.45 12.40
C ASP A 48 -10.54 -4.29 13.40
N TRP A 49 -10.82 -3.08 12.92
CA TRP A 49 -10.67 -1.85 13.70
C TRP A 49 -11.58 -1.82 14.93
N GLU A 50 -12.69 -2.56 14.92
CA GLU A 50 -13.58 -2.73 16.08
C GLU A 50 -12.93 -3.49 17.24
N SER A 51 -11.91 -4.32 16.99
CA SER A 51 -11.21 -5.09 18.02
C SER A 51 -10.03 -4.34 18.66
N ALA A 52 -9.57 -3.24 18.06
CA ALA A 52 -8.45 -2.43 18.55
C ALA A 52 -8.89 -1.26 19.46
N ALA A 53 -10.20 -1.11 19.67
CA ALA A 53 -10.81 -0.02 20.45
C ALA A 53 -11.11 -0.39 21.92
N ASN A 54 -10.59 -1.51 22.43
CA ASN A 54 -10.66 -1.90 23.85
C ASN A 54 -9.26 -1.94 24.49
#